data_AF-A0A8T7B2W2-F1
#
_entry.id   AF-A0A8T7B2W2-F1
#
_cell.length_a   1.000
_cell.length_b   1.000
_cell.length_c   1.000
_cell.angle_alpha   90.00
_cell.angle_beta   90.00
_cell.angle_gamma   90.00
#
_symmetry.space_group_name_H-M   'P 1'
#
loop_
_entity.id
_entity.type
_entity.pdbx_description
1 polymer ?
#
loop_
_entity_poly.entity_id
_entity_poly.type
_entity_poly.pdbx_seq_one_letter_code
_entity_poly.pdbx_strand_id
1 'polypeptide(L)'
;MSDQIIHTSDDSFEDDVLKSDLPVLLDFWAEWCGPCKAIAPALDQLADEYNGRLRIAKLNIDENPATPPKFQVRGIPTLILFKNGVVESQTVGNKSKADLAKFLEENL
;
A
#
# COMPACT_ATOMS: atom_id res chain seq x y z
N MET A 1 8.32 14.34 -1.42
CA MET A 1 8.00 13.21 -2.30
C MET A 1 9.13 12.23 -2.08
N SER A 2 8.89 11.16 -1.35
CA SER A 2 9.93 10.16 -1.10
C SER A 2 10.11 9.35 -2.38
N ASP A 3 11.34 9.25 -2.89
CA ASP A 3 11.70 8.47 -4.09
C ASP A 3 11.49 6.94 -3.88
N GLN A 4 10.98 6.54 -2.72
CA GLN A 4 10.79 5.17 -2.27
C GLN A 4 9.37 4.64 -2.47
N ILE A 5 8.40 5.50 -2.85
CA ILE A 5 7.03 5.08 -3.13
C ILE A 5 6.88 4.75 -4.61
N ILE A 6 6.42 3.54 -4.87
CA ILE A 6 6.08 3.09 -6.23
C ILE A 6 4.63 3.42 -6.53
N HIS A 7 4.38 4.04 -7.67
CA HIS A 7 3.04 4.15 -8.24
C HIS A 7 2.86 3.00 -9.22
N THR A 8 2.06 2.02 -8.83
CA THR A 8 1.82 0.82 -9.64
C THR A 8 0.50 0.93 -10.40
N SER A 9 0.30 0.08 -11.39
CA SER A 9 -0.90 0.04 -12.24
C SER A 9 -1.44 -1.37 -12.36
N ASP A 10 -2.62 -1.54 -12.97
CA ASP A 10 -3.17 -2.87 -13.28
C ASP A 10 -2.20 -3.74 -14.11
N ASP A 11 -1.39 -3.11 -14.96
CA ASP A 11 -0.42 -3.79 -15.83
C ASP A 11 0.90 -4.12 -15.12
N SER A 12 1.37 -3.24 -14.22
CA SER A 12 2.64 -3.43 -13.51
C SER A 12 2.52 -4.08 -12.14
N PHE A 13 1.29 -4.24 -11.63
CA PHE A 13 1.00 -4.78 -10.30
C PHE A 13 1.68 -6.12 -10.03
N GLU A 14 1.69 -7.03 -11.01
CA GLU A 14 2.29 -8.35 -10.85
C GLU A 14 3.79 -8.25 -10.55
N ASP A 15 4.50 -7.42 -11.32
CA ASP A 15 5.94 -7.28 -11.19
C ASP A 15 6.33 -6.42 -9.97
N ASP A 16 5.61 -5.33 -9.73
CA ASP A 16 5.89 -4.38 -8.65
C ASP A 16 5.55 -4.94 -7.26
N VAL A 17 4.50 -5.76 -7.16
CA VAL A 17 3.91 -6.21 -5.90
C VAL A 17 4.08 -7.72 -5.72
N LEU A 18 3.60 -8.54 -6.66
CA LEU A 18 3.54 -9.99 -6.46
C LEU A 18 4.91 -10.66 -6.59
N LYS A 19 5.76 -10.17 -7.49
CA LYS A 19 7.13 -10.68 -7.72
C LYS A 19 8.20 -9.88 -6.96
N SER A 20 7.81 -8.99 -6.05
CA SER A 20 8.76 -8.22 -5.26
C SER A 20 9.55 -9.10 -4.29
N ASP A 21 10.87 -8.93 -4.27
CA ASP A 21 11.77 -9.60 -3.31
C ASP A 21 11.59 -9.10 -1.86
N LEU A 22 11.04 -7.88 -1.71
CA LEU A 22 10.70 -7.30 -0.42
C LEU A 22 9.19 -7.38 -0.20
N PRO A 23 8.72 -7.52 1.06
CA PRO A 23 7.32 -7.30 1.40
C PRO A 23 6.84 -5.94 0.87
N VAL A 24 5.60 -5.89 0.40
CA VAL A 24 5.02 -4.69 -0.23
C VAL A 24 3.75 -4.27 0.49
N LEU A 25 3.72 -3.05 1.03
CA LEU A 25 2.51 -2.44 1.54
C LEU A 25 1.85 -1.65 0.41
N LEU A 26 0.71 -2.14 -0.06
CA LEU A 26 -0.06 -1.53 -1.13
C LEU A 26 -1.20 -0.68 -0.59
N ASP A 27 -1.20 0.61 -0.93
CA ASP A 27 -2.25 1.57 -0.63
C ASP A 27 -3.19 1.75 -1.82
N PHE A 28 -4.45 1.38 -1.62
CA PHE A 28 -5.54 1.67 -2.54
C PHE A 28 -6.12 3.05 -2.21
N TRP A 29 -5.97 3.98 -3.14
CA TRP A 29 -6.34 5.38 -2.95
C TRP A 29 -7.06 5.97 -4.18
N ALA A 30 -7.59 7.18 -4.02
CA ALA A 30 -8.14 7.99 -5.10
C ALA A 30 -8.04 9.49 -4.77
N GLU A 31 -8.11 10.36 -5.78
CA GLU A 31 -7.98 11.82 -5.60
C GLU A 31 -9.11 12.44 -4.76
N TRP A 32 -10.30 11.88 -4.83
CA TRP A 32 -11.46 12.33 -4.06
C TRP A 32 -11.46 11.79 -2.62
N CYS A 33 -10.52 10.91 -2.27
CA CYS A 33 -10.44 10.31 -0.94
C CYS A 33 -9.69 11.23 0.05
N GLY A 34 -10.46 12.05 0.77
CA GLY A 34 -9.93 12.89 1.85
C GLY A 34 -9.10 12.12 2.90
N PRO A 35 -9.57 10.97 3.43
CA PRO A 35 -8.80 10.18 4.38
C PRO A 35 -7.49 9.60 3.81
N CYS A 36 -7.44 9.29 2.51
CA CYS A 36 -6.21 8.83 1.84
C CYS A 36 -5.15 9.93 1.83
N LYS A 37 -5.55 11.18 1.62
CA LYS A 37 -4.64 12.35 1.68
C LYS A 37 -4.06 12.56 3.07
N ALA A 38 -4.78 12.17 4.13
CA ALA A 38 -4.30 12.28 5.51
C ALA A 38 -3.21 11.25 5.84
N ILE A 39 -3.28 10.04 5.27
CA ILE A 39 -2.27 8.98 5.50
C ILE A 39 -1.02 9.12 4.63
N ALA A 40 -1.11 9.84 3.50
CA ALA A 40 0.00 9.95 2.55
C ALA A 40 1.33 10.40 3.18
N PRO A 41 1.39 11.42 4.07
CA PRO A 41 2.64 11.80 4.73
C PRO A 41 3.18 10.74 5.70
N ALA A 42 2.30 9.92 6.28
CA ALA A 42 2.72 8.81 7.13
C ALA A 42 3.35 7.70 6.30
N LEU A 43 2.77 7.39 5.13
CA LEU A 43 3.32 6.43 4.18
C LEU A 43 4.69 6.89 3.65
N ASP A 44 4.84 8.17 3.30
CA ASP A 44 6.13 8.73 2.87
C ASP A 44 7.22 8.51 3.94
N GLN A 45 6.92 8.78 5.21
CA GLN A 45 7.86 8.56 6.31
C GLN A 45 8.18 7.08 6.54
N LEU A 46 7.18 6.20 6.45
CA LEU A 46 7.38 4.76 6.60
C LEU A 46 8.19 4.19 5.44
N ALA A 47 8.05 4.71 4.22
CA ALA A 47 8.84 4.31 3.07
C ALA A 47 10.34 4.59 3.31
N ASP A 48 10.65 5.73 3.93
CA ASP A 48 12.02 6.10 4.27
C ASP A 48 12.56 5.28 5.45
N GLU A 49 11.76 5.08 6.51
CA GLU A 49 12.15 4.31 7.71
C GLU A 49 12.37 2.82 7.44
N TYR A 50 11.56 2.23 6.57
CA TYR A 50 11.62 0.82 6.22
C TYR A 50 12.36 0.55 4.90
N ASN A 51 13.11 1.53 4.40
CA ASN A 51 13.89 1.38 3.17
C ASN A 51 14.79 0.13 3.25
N GLY A 52 14.72 -0.70 2.21
CA GLY A 52 15.43 -1.98 2.13
C GLY A 52 14.80 -3.14 2.91
N ARG A 53 13.72 -2.91 3.67
CA ARG A 53 12.98 -3.95 4.42
C ARG A 53 11.54 -4.12 3.94
N LEU A 54 10.91 -3.04 3.51
CA LEU A 54 9.55 -2.98 2.98
C LEU A 54 9.56 -2.02 1.80
N ARG A 55 8.69 -2.29 0.83
CA ARG A 55 8.36 -1.37 -0.26
C ARG A 55 6.94 -0.86 -0.09
N ILE A 56 6.72 0.43 -0.30
CA ILE A 56 5.38 1.00 -0.31
C ILE A 56 4.96 1.26 -1.75
N ALA A 57 3.81 0.71 -2.13
CA ALA A 57 3.20 0.90 -3.44
C ALA A 57 1.84 1.59 -3.30
N LYS A 58 1.50 2.45 -4.26
CA LYS A 58 0.21 3.13 -4.34
C LYS A 58 -0.48 2.75 -5.64
N LEU A 59 -1.75 2.39 -5.56
CA LEU A 59 -2.60 2.08 -6.71
C LEU A 59 -3.84 2.98 -6.67
N ASN A 60 -3.98 3.81 -7.69
CA ASN A 60 -5.15 4.66 -7.86
C ASN A 60 -6.30 3.81 -8.42
N ILE A 61 -7.40 3.69 -7.67
CA ILE A 61 -8.52 2.82 -8.04
C ILE A 61 -9.35 3.34 -9.22
N ASP A 62 -9.31 4.65 -9.48
CA ASP A 62 -10.05 5.25 -10.61
C ASP A 62 -9.35 4.92 -11.94
N GLU A 63 -8.02 4.87 -11.91
CA GLU A 63 -7.17 4.56 -13.07
C GLU A 63 -6.97 3.06 -13.27
N ASN A 64 -7.08 2.27 -12.19
CA ASN A 64 -6.76 0.85 -12.16
C ASN A 64 -7.93 0.03 -11.57
N PRO A 65 -9.05 -0.09 -12.31
CA PRO A 65 -10.28 -0.68 -11.78
C PRO A 65 -10.23 -2.22 -11.70
N ALA A 66 -9.26 -2.89 -12.33
CA ALA A 66 -9.22 -4.35 -12.39
C ALA A 66 -8.62 -4.99 -11.13
N THR A 67 -7.67 -4.32 -10.47
CA THR A 67 -6.97 -4.86 -9.29
C THR A 67 -7.79 -4.83 -8.00
N PRO A 68 -8.48 -3.74 -7.61
CA PRO A 68 -9.19 -3.65 -6.33
C PRO A 68 -10.24 -4.76 -6.08
N PRO A 69 -11.08 -5.16 -7.07
CA PRO A 69 -12.05 -6.24 -6.88
C PRO A 69 -11.41 -7.60 -6.57
N LYS A 70 -10.19 -7.88 -7.07
CA LYS A 70 -9.48 -9.14 -6.82
C LYS A 70 -9.15 -9.35 -5.35
N PHE A 71 -8.97 -8.25 -4.61
CA PHE A 71 -8.66 -8.23 -3.18
C PHE A 71 -9.85 -7.79 -2.31
N GLN A 72 -11.06 -7.82 -2.88
CA GLN A 72 -12.30 -7.46 -2.19
C GLN A 72 -12.27 -6.04 -1.57
N VAL A 73 -11.55 -5.10 -2.20
CA VAL A 73 -11.51 -3.71 -1.77
C VAL A 73 -12.88 -3.07 -2.02
N ARG A 74 -13.62 -2.78 -0.95
CA ARG A 74 -14.97 -2.17 -0.99
C ARG A 74 -14.98 -0.70 -0.58
N GLY A 75 -13.86 -0.19 -0.09
CA GLY A 75 -13.71 1.18 0.39
C GLY A 75 -12.24 1.55 0.51
N ILE A 76 -11.96 2.84 0.52
CA ILE A 76 -10.61 3.39 0.62
C ILE A 76 -10.52 4.40 1.77
N PRO A 77 -9.34 4.57 2.40
CA PRO A 77 -8.09 3.86 2.12
C PRO A 77 -8.15 2.40 2.58
N THR A 78 -7.62 1.49 1.75
CA THR A 78 -7.37 0.10 2.11
C THR A 78 -5.90 -0.18 1.89
N LEU A 79 -5.25 -0.75 2.89
CA LEU A 79 -3.83 -1.09 2.86
C LEU A 79 -3.69 -2.61 2.96
N ILE A 80 -2.96 -3.20 2.04
CA ILE A 80 -2.73 -4.65 1.99
C ILE A 80 -1.23 -4.89 2.00
N LEU A 81 -0.76 -5.71 2.95
CA LEU A 81 0.61 -6.17 3.00
C LEU A 81 0.72 -7.47 2.21
N PHE A 82 1.60 -7.45 1.22
CA PHE A 82 1.99 -8.61 0.43
C PHE A 82 3.36 -9.11 0.87
N LYS A 83 3.52 -10.43 0.95
CA LYS A 83 4.79 -11.09 1.24
C LYS A 83 4.90 -12.32 0.37
N ASN A 84 5.99 -12.46 -0.40
CA ASN A 84 6.19 -13.56 -1.35
C ASN A 84 5.00 -13.76 -2.32
N GLY A 85 4.41 -12.66 -2.80
CA GLY A 85 3.29 -12.70 -3.74
C GLY A 85 1.93 -13.11 -3.17
N VAL A 86 1.81 -13.29 -1.85
CA VAL A 86 0.53 -13.56 -1.18
C VAL A 86 0.14 -12.44 -0.23
N VAL A 87 -1.16 -12.31 0.03
CA VAL A 87 -1.70 -11.39 1.03
C VAL A 87 -1.35 -11.92 2.42
N GLU A 88 -0.52 -11.17 3.15
CA GLU A 88 -0.17 -11.47 4.54
C GLU A 88 -1.22 -10.90 5.48
N SER A 89 -1.54 -9.61 5.31
CA SER A 89 -2.45 -8.91 6.21
C SER A 89 -3.09 -7.72 5.52
N GLN A 90 -4.25 -7.28 6.01
CA GLN A 90 -5.03 -6.18 5.45
C GLN A 90 -5.59 -5.30 6.55
N THR A 91 -5.57 -3.99 6.31
CA THR A 91 -6.20 -3.00 7.19
C THR A 91 -6.98 -1.99 6.37
N VAL A 92 -8.10 -1.51 6.90
CA VAL A 92 -9.02 -0.61 6.21
C VAL A 92 -9.25 0.63 7.08
N GLY A 93 -9.33 1.78 6.41
CA GLY A 93 -9.65 3.06 7.02
C GLY A 93 -8.42 3.90 7.37
N ASN A 94 -8.68 5.11 7.86
CA ASN A 94 -7.66 6.06 8.24
C ASN A 94 -6.92 5.58 9.49
N LYS A 95 -5.61 5.40 9.39
CA LYS A 95 -4.73 4.94 10.49
C LYS A 95 -3.65 5.98 10.73
N SER A 96 -3.26 6.16 11.98
CA SER A 96 -2.11 7.00 12.30
C SER A 96 -0.81 6.31 11.85
N LYS A 97 0.28 7.08 11.71
CA LYS A 97 1.61 6.51 11.44
C LYS A 97 1.98 5.43 12.45
N ALA A 98 1.68 5.65 13.74
CA ALA A 98 2.00 4.70 14.80
C ALA A 98 1.23 3.39 14.64
N ASP A 99 -0.05 3.46 14.27
CA ASP A 99 -0.86 2.25 14.00
C ASP A 99 -0.34 1.49 12.78
N LEU A 100 0.08 2.21 11.73
CA LEU A 100 0.66 1.61 10.53
C LEU A 100 2.02 0.98 10.82
N ALA A 101 2.89 1.65 11.58
CA ALA A 101 4.17 1.11 12.00
C ALA A 101 3.98 -0.18 12.81
N LYS A 102 3.06 -0.16 13.80
CA LYS A 102 2.72 -1.34 14.59
C LYS A 102 2.19 -2.49 13.72
N PHE A 103 1.29 -2.19 12.79
CA PHE A 103 0.79 -3.18 11.84
C PHE A 103 1.93 -3.80 11.02
N LEU A 104 2.88 -3.00 10.55
CA LEU A 104 4.04 -3.50 9.83
C LEU A 104 4.95 -4.36 10.73
N GLU A 105 5.25 -3.93 11.95
CA GLU A 105 6.07 -4.69 12.90
C GLU A 105 5.46 -6.05 13.26
N GLU A 106 4.14 -6.16 13.35
CA GLU A 106 3.44 -7.40 13.68
C GLU A 106 3.40 -8.41 12.53
N ASN A 107 3.56 -7.97 11.28
CA ASN A 107 3.33 -8.81 10.08
C ASN A 107 4.55 -8.91 9.14
N LEU A 108 5.63 -8.15 9.38
CA LEU A 108 6.87 -8.22 8.58
C LEU A 108 7.74 -9.43 8.91
#